data_AF-A0A537TZQ2-F1
#
_entry.id   AF-A0A537TZQ2-F1
#
_cell.length_a   1.000
_cell.length_b   1.000
_cell.length_c   1.000
_cell.angle_alpha   90.00
_cell.angle_beta   90.00
_cell.angle_gamma   90.00
#
_symmetry.space_group_name_H-M   'P 1'
#
loop_
_entity.id
_entity.type
_entity.pdbx_description
1 polymer ?
#
loop_
_entity_poly.entity_id
_entity_poly.type
_entity_poly.pdbx_seq_one_letter_code
_entity_poly.pdbx_strand_id
1 'polypeptide(L)'
;FKIVGDLNAKEGVSFLLAEQNTRMALKYARYGYVLESGRVVLDGDARALGENEDVKEFYLGMAEGRRKSFREGKHYRRRKRWLA
;
A
#
# COMPACT_ATOMS: atom_id res chain seq x y z
N PHE A 1 6.95 10.95 10.90
CA PHE A 1 6.95 9.54 11.32
C PHE A 1 8.21 9.04 12.02
N LYS A 2 9.36 9.74 11.98
CA LYS A 2 10.56 9.27 12.68
C LYS A 2 10.35 9.03 14.18
N ILE A 3 9.66 9.95 14.87
CA ILE A 3 9.34 9.82 16.30
C ILE A 3 8.53 8.54 16.57
N VAL A 4 7.47 8.29 15.79
CA VAL A 4 6.64 7.07 15.93
C VAL A 4 7.47 5.81 15.69
N GLY A 5 8.34 5.81 14.69
CA GLY A 5 9.26 4.70 14.44
C GLY A 5 10.24 4.48 15.59
N ASP A 6 10.81 5.55 16.15
CA ASP A 6 11.72 5.48 17.30
C ASP A 6 11.01 4.91 18.54
N LEU A 7 9.78 5.37 18.85
CA LEU A 7 8.98 4.85 19.97
C LEU A 7 8.63 3.37 19.78
N ASN A 8 8.24 2.96 18.57
CA ASN A 8 7.95 1.55 18.28
C ASN A 8 9.19 0.66 18.43
N ALA A 9 10.34 1.12 17.94
CA ALA A 9 11.56 0.32 17.91
C ALA A 9 12.31 0.29 19.24
N LYS A 10 12.38 1.41 19.95
CA LYS A 10 13.17 1.57 21.19
C LYS A 10 12.36 1.27 22.44
N GLU A 11 11.07 1.62 22.44
CA GLU A 11 10.22 1.55 23.63
C GLU A 11 9.12 0.48 23.50
N GLY A 12 9.04 -0.20 22.35
CA GLY A 12 8.08 -1.29 22.13
C GLY A 12 6.63 -0.84 22.02
N VAL A 13 6.37 0.46 21.84
CA VAL A 13 5.02 1.01 21.76
C VAL A 13 4.34 0.55 20.46
N SER A 14 3.13 0.02 20.58
CA SER A 14 2.32 -0.39 19.42
C SER A 14 1.51 0.79 18.89
N PHE A 15 1.49 0.94 17.56
CA PHE A 15 0.75 2.01 16.88
C PHE A 15 -0.16 1.43 15.80
N LEU A 16 -1.36 1.99 15.69
CA LEU A 16 -2.21 1.87 14.50
C LEU A 16 -2.29 3.25 13.86
N LEU A 17 -1.86 3.37 12.61
CA LEU A 17 -1.79 4.63 11.88
C LEU A 17 -2.74 4.57 10.68
N ALA A 18 -3.58 5.58 10.55
CA ALA A 18 -4.44 5.77 9.37
C ALA A 18 -3.96 7.02 8.62
N GLU A 19 -3.42 6.83 7.42
CA GLU A 19 -2.72 7.88 6.68
C GLU A 19 -3.10 7.89 5.20
N GLN A 20 -3.22 9.09 4.64
CA GLN A 20 -3.42 9.27 3.20
C GLN A 20 -2.09 9.17 2.42
N ASN A 21 -0.97 9.51 3.06
CA ASN A 21 0.35 9.37 2.47
C ASN A 21 0.89 7.94 2.70
N THR A 22 0.41 7.00 1.89
CA THR A 22 0.74 5.57 2.00
C THR A 22 2.25 5.31 1.91
N ARG A 23 3.00 6.07 1.10
CA ARG A 23 4.46 5.91 0.97
C ARG A 23 5.18 6.19 2.28
N MET A 24 4.80 7.28 2.95
CA MET A 24 5.38 7.63 4.24
C MET A 24 4.95 6.66 5.34
N ALA A 25 3.70 6.20 5.32
CA ALA A 25 3.21 5.21 6.29
C ALA A 25 3.97 3.88 6.16
N LEU A 26 4.07 3.31 4.95
CA LEU A 26 4.76 2.05 4.70
C LEU A 26 6.25 2.09 5.04
N LYS A 27 6.90 3.26 4.95
CA LYS A 27 8.31 3.40 5.33
C LYS A 27 8.58 3.09 6.82
N TYR A 28 7.60 3.31 7.71
CA TYR A 28 7.76 3.13 9.15
C TYR A 28 6.86 2.04 9.74
N ALA A 29 5.94 1.48 8.94
CA ALA A 29 5.10 0.37 9.35
C ALA A 29 5.84 -0.97 9.26
N ARG A 30 5.37 -1.97 10.02
CA ARG A 30 5.76 -3.38 9.84
C ARG A 30 4.76 -4.13 8.96
N TYR A 31 3.49 -3.79 9.08
CA TYR A 31 2.40 -4.37 8.31
C TYR A 31 1.47 -3.26 7.83
N GLY A 32 0.86 -3.43 6.67
CA GLY A 32 -0.04 -2.44 6.08
C GLY A 32 -1.35 -3.05 5.61
N TYR A 33 -2.41 -2.24 5.65
CA TYR A 33 -3.69 -2.50 5.02
C TYR A 33 -4.04 -1.34 4.10
N VAL A 34 -4.45 -1.65 2.87
CA VAL A 34 -4.97 -0.67 1.92
C VAL A 34 -6.48 -0.79 1.89
N LEU A 35 -7.15 0.32 2.20
CA LEU A 35 -8.60 0.43 2.22
C LEU A 35 -9.09 1.18 0.97
N GLU A 36 -10.09 0.63 0.31
CA GLU A 36 -10.81 1.27 -0.80
C GLU A 36 -12.31 1.07 -0.60
N SER A 37 -13.06 2.18 -0.54
CA SER A 37 -14.53 2.16 -0.35
C SER A 37 -14.98 1.29 0.82
N GLY A 38 -14.29 1.40 1.97
CA GLY A 38 -14.62 0.66 3.19
C GLY A 38 -14.24 -0.82 3.19
N ARG A 39 -13.46 -1.30 2.22
CA ARG A 39 -12.99 -2.69 2.16
C ARG A 39 -11.46 -2.76 2.07
N VAL A 40 -10.88 -3.74 2.73
CA VAL A 40 -9.46 -4.07 2.55
C VAL A 40 -9.29 -4.69 1.17
N VAL A 41 -8.45 -4.05 0.34
CA VAL A 41 -8.17 -4.51 -1.02
C VAL A 41 -6.78 -5.15 -1.17
N LEU A 42 -5.90 -4.86 -0.21
CA LEU A 42 -4.56 -5.40 -0.12
C LEU A 42 -4.07 -5.30 1.33
N ASP A 43 -3.29 -6.28 1.77
CA ASP A 43 -2.62 -6.27 3.05
C ASP A 43 -1.33 -7.10 2.97
N GLY A 44 -0.42 -6.87 3.91
CA GLY A 44 0.85 -7.59 3.95
C GLY A 44 1.95 -6.86 4.71
N ASP A 45 3.13 -7.47 4.71
CA ASP A 45 4.36 -6.85 5.21
C ASP A 45 4.60 -5.51 4.49
N ALA A 46 4.95 -4.47 5.25
CA ALA A 46 5.05 -3.12 4.71
C ALA A 46 6.14 -2.98 3.64
N ARG A 47 7.23 -3.76 3.72
CA ARG A 47 8.28 -3.79 2.69
C ARG A 47 7.76 -4.46 1.43
N ALA A 48 7.11 -5.61 1.55
CA ALA A 48 6.51 -6.31 0.41
C ALA A 48 5.46 -5.44 -0.31
N LEU A 49 4.64 -4.71 0.46
CA LEU A 49 3.67 -3.76 -0.09
C LEU A 49 4.35 -2.57 -0.78
N GLY A 50 5.43 -2.03 -0.20
CA GLY A 50 6.19 -0.92 -0.80
C GLY A 50 6.94 -1.31 -2.08
N GLU A 51 7.30 -2.58 -2.22
CA GLU A 51 8.00 -3.13 -3.39
C GLU A 51 7.05 -3.61 -4.50
N ASN A 52 5.77 -3.84 -4.18
CA ASN A 52 4.77 -4.28 -5.14
C ASN A 52 4.48 -3.20 -6.19
N GLU A 53 4.72 -3.52 -7.46
CA GLU A 53 4.54 -2.60 -8.60
C GLU A 53 3.10 -2.08 -8.72
N ASP A 54 2.09 -2.91 -8.44
CA ASP A 54 0.71 -2.44 -8.45
C ASP A 54 0.45 -1.43 -7.32
N VAL A 55 1.02 -1.66 -6.14
CA VAL A 55 0.87 -0.71 -5.03
C VAL A 55 1.50 0.63 -5.38
N LYS A 56 2.68 0.60 -6.00
CA LYS A 56 3.38 1.80 -6.45
C LYS A 56 2.57 2.58 -7.47
N GLU A 57 2.02 1.89 -8.45
CA GLU A 57 1.20 2.47 -9.53
C GLU A 57 -0.08 3.11 -8.97
N PHE A 58 -0.87 2.34 -8.22
CA PHE A 58 -2.21 2.77 -7.81
C PHE A 58 -2.24 3.64 -6.55
N TYR A 59 -1.29 3.48 -5.63
CA TYR A 59 -1.36 4.09 -4.28
C TYR A 59 -0.17 4.97 -3.90
N LEU A 60 1.05 4.72 -4.44
CA LEU A 60 2.24 5.51 -4.08
C LEU A 60 2.57 6.63 -5.08
N GLY A 61 1.73 6.82 -6.10
CA GLY A 61 1.83 7.94 -7.04
C GLY A 61 2.97 7.80 -8.05
N MET A 62 3.39 6.57 -8.38
CA MET A 62 4.40 6.32 -9.42
C MET A 62 3.81 6.12 -10.83
N ALA A 63 2.49 6.19 -11.00
CA ALA A 63 1.85 6.09 -12.32
C ALA A 63 1.91 7.41 -13.10
N GLU A 64 2.49 7.38 -14.29
CA GLU A 64 2.28 8.42 -15.32
C GLU A 64 0.88 8.24 -15.94
N GLY A 65 -0.17 8.74 -15.27
CA GLY A 65 -1.53 8.73 -15.84
C GLY A 65 -2.66 8.81 -14.82
N ARG A 66 -3.89 8.98 -15.33
CA ARG A 66 -5.13 9.01 -14.52
C ARG A 66 -5.16 7.84 -13.53
N ARG A 67 -5.33 8.14 -12.23
CA ARG A 67 -5.60 7.14 -11.16
C ARG A 67 -6.76 6.25 -11.57
N LYS A 68 -6.48 5.01 -11.98
CA LYS A 68 -7.49 3.94 -12.15
C LYS A 68 -7.66 3.21 -10.83
N SER A 69 -8.82 2.60 -10.59
CA SER A 69 -9.01 1.80 -9.37
C SER A 69 -8.23 0.49 -9.47
N PHE A 70 -7.62 0.04 -8.38
CA PHE A 70 -6.92 -1.25 -8.31
C PHE A 70 -7.82 -2.44 -8.69
N ARG A 71 -9.13 -2.34 -8.42
CA ARG A 71 -10.12 -3.33 -8.89
C ARG A 71 -10.11 -3.44 -10.40
N GLU A 72 -10.10 -2.32 -11.12
CA GLU A 72 -10.04 -2.28 -12.58
C GLU A 72 -8.72 -2.87 -13.10
N GLY A 73 -7.61 -2.62 -12.40
CA GLY A 73 -6.29 -3.20 -12.67
C GLY A 73 -6.26 -4.73 -12.56
N LYS A 74 -6.87 -5.31 -11.50
CA LYS A 74 -7.02 -6.77 -11.37
C LYS A 74 -7.84 -7.36 -12.52
N HIS A 75 -8.95 -6.73 -12.90
CA HIS A 75 -9.75 -7.15 -14.04
C HIS A 75 -9.00 -7.03 -15.38
N TYR A 76 -8.14 -6.03 -15.54
CA TYR A 76 -7.30 -5.85 -16.73
C TYR A 76 -6.29 -7.00 -16.88
N ARG A 77 -5.53 -7.34 -15.84
CA ARG A 77 -4.54 -8.44 -15.90
C ARG A 77 -5.19 -9.81 -16.10
N ARG A 78 -6.36 -10.04 -15.50
CA ARG A 78 -7.12 -11.29 -15.73
C ARG A 78 -7.51 -11.46 -17.20
N ARG A 79 -7.90 -10.38 -17.89
CA ARG A 79 -8.28 -10.42 -19.31
C ARG A 79 -7.09 -10.64 -20.24
N LYS A 80 -5.93 -10.03 -19.95
CA LYS A 80 -4.71 -10.27 -20.76
C LYS A 80 -4.21 -11.71 -20.71
N ARG A 81 -4.44 -12.43 -19.60
CA ARG A 81 -4.03 -13.84 -19.46
C ARG A 81 -4.79 -14.80 -20.41
N TRP A 82 -5.92 -14.39 -20.98
CA TRP A 82 -6.69 -15.17 -21.96
C TRP A 82 -6.39 -14.79 -23.42
N LEU A 83 -5.53 -13.78 -23.64
CA LEU A 83 -5.12 -13.30 -24.97
C LEU A 83 -3.69 -13.74 -25.33
N ALA A 84 -3.13 -14.69 -24.58
CA ALA A 84 -1.83 -15.31 -24.81
C ALA A 84 -2.01 -16.81 -25.04
#